data_AF-A0A2E1KUE1-F1
#
_entry.id   AF-A0A2E1KUE1-F1
#
_cell.length_a   1.000
_cell.length_b   1.000
_cell.length_c   1.000
_cell.angle_alpha   90.00
_cell.angle_beta   90.00
_cell.angle_gamma   90.00
#
_symmetry.space_group_name_H-M   'P 1'
#
loop_
_entity.id
_entity.type
_entity.pdbx_description
1 polymer ?
#
loop_
_entity_poly.entity_id
_entity_poly.type
_entity_poly.pdbx_seq_one_letter_code
_entity_poly.pdbx_strand_id
1 'polypeptide(L)'
;MLLPSDELKQLHQKVPICLSGRELPGNCDIRFGQFYYFFMFNAEGELTDVADMSNGLTKRVQKGMTLPLAFLDMVEASLLIETSLDDCERAYLDAQGSAKAYSNLLDKLKQLERIGSLRVTTLLRENADQMDDPVRTRFHALSIEIAAVRRQVINKRAIDSLAASIETFLAQNPDHPDANELLNAYLEVALKYSFDIAGRCHAVAQKWRENPSGGKEASARELADKLVKRCDQQVASVRGSIKKLKSETSYGVPRLYAQLGDAKKTLDLLEKTKAFGVMRPIRRAWREKAEAKLQ
;
A
#
# COMPACT_ATOMS: atom_id res chain seq x y z
N MET A 1 -16.27 -25.10 9.33
CA MET A 1 -15.06 -25.54 10.04
C MET A 1 -14.57 -26.78 9.31
N LEU A 2 -13.55 -26.66 8.44
CA LEU A 2 -12.96 -27.81 7.76
C LEU A 2 -12.02 -28.47 8.77
N LEU A 3 -12.31 -29.69 9.20
CA LEU A 3 -11.37 -30.49 9.98
C LEU A 3 -10.18 -30.85 9.07
N PRO A 4 -8.92 -30.74 9.54
CA PRO A 4 -7.77 -31.05 8.70
C PRO A 4 -7.73 -32.56 8.42
N SER A 5 -7.58 -32.92 7.15
CA SER A 5 -7.35 -34.30 6.73
C SER A 5 -6.00 -34.81 7.26
N ASP A 6 -5.79 -36.12 7.28
CA ASP A 6 -4.55 -36.69 7.82
C ASP A 6 -3.32 -36.32 6.97
N GLU A 7 -3.51 -36.03 5.68
CA GLU A 7 -2.49 -35.49 4.78
C GLU A 7 -2.06 -34.08 5.21
N LEU A 8 -3.00 -33.22 5.62
CA LEU A 8 -2.71 -31.89 6.16
C LEU A 8 -1.93 -31.95 7.48
N LYS A 9 -2.21 -32.94 8.33
CA LYS A 9 -1.46 -33.16 9.58
C LYS A 9 -0.02 -33.63 9.31
N GLN A 10 0.17 -34.56 8.38
CA GLN A 10 1.50 -35.03 7.98
C GLN A 10 2.32 -33.93 7.30
N LEU A 11 1.66 -33.07 6.51
CA LEU A 11 2.28 -31.93 5.86
C LEU A 11 2.72 -30.86 6.87
N HIS A 12 1.89 -30.58 7.88
CA HIS A 12 2.24 -29.64 8.96
C HIS A 12 3.48 -30.06 9.76
N GLN A 13 3.78 -31.35 9.85
CA GLN A 13 5.00 -31.86 10.49
C GLN A 13 6.26 -31.61 9.65
N LYS A 14 6.12 -31.38 8.35
CA LYS A 14 7.22 -31.17 7.40
C LYS A 14 7.40 -29.70 7.02
N VAL A 15 6.35 -28.89 7.16
CA VAL A 15 6.28 -27.54 6.64
C VAL A 15 5.54 -26.61 7.62
N PRO A 16 6.14 -25.48 8.05
CA PRO A 16 5.43 -24.48 8.83
C PRO A 16 4.41 -23.73 7.97
N ILE A 17 3.16 -24.20 7.96
CA ILE A 17 2.05 -23.57 7.24
C ILE A 17 1.26 -22.67 8.19
N CYS A 18 1.23 -21.36 7.90
CA CYS A 18 0.32 -20.42 8.55
C CYS A 18 -0.94 -20.22 7.71
N LEU A 19 -2.10 -20.64 8.23
CA LEU A 19 -3.41 -20.29 7.70
C LEU A 19 -3.91 -19.04 8.45
N SER A 20 -4.33 -18.00 7.73
CA SER A 20 -4.69 -16.69 8.30
C SER A 20 -5.60 -16.78 9.54
N GLY A 21 -5.23 -16.12 10.65
CA GLY A 21 -6.05 -16.03 11.87
C GLY A 21 -5.29 -16.21 13.19
N ARG A 22 -3.99 -16.55 13.16
CA ARG A 22 -3.08 -16.54 14.33
C ARG A 22 -1.95 -15.54 14.12
N GLU A 23 -1.33 -15.09 15.22
CA GLU A 23 -0.11 -14.28 15.19
C GLU A 23 0.94 -14.95 14.29
N LEU A 24 1.31 -14.23 13.24
CA LEU A 24 2.46 -14.58 12.42
C LEU A 24 3.73 -14.20 13.20
N PRO A 25 4.89 -14.77 12.86
CA PRO A 25 6.17 -14.21 13.27
C PRO A 25 6.19 -12.70 13.00
N GLY A 26 6.74 -11.90 13.92
CA GLY A 26 6.53 -10.46 14.09
C GLY A 26 6.88 -9.52 12.92
N ASN A 27 7.13 -10.06 11.72
CA ASN A 27 7.69 -9.36 10.56
C ASN A 27 6.79 -9.45 9.31
N CYS A 28 5.60 -10.06 9.41
CA CYS A 28 4.70 -10.27 8.27
C CYS A 28 3.56 -9.23 8.19
N ASP A 29 3.57 -8.43 7.12
CA ASP A 29 2.53 -7.45 6.79
C ASP A 29 1.22 -8.12 6.32
N ILE A 30 0.41 -8.71 7.21
CA ILE A 30 -0.98 -9.04 6.83
C ILE A 30 -1.92 -7.95 7.32
N ARG A 31 -2.40 -7.13 6.38
CA ARG A 31 -3.44 -6.12 6.65
C ARG A 31 -4.67 -6.29 5.77
N PHE A 32 -5.15 -7.53 5.61
CA PHE A 32 -6.52 -7.80 5.16
C PHE A 32 -6.99 -9.21 5.55
N GLY A 33 -8.07 -9.31 6.33
CA GLY A 33 -8.69 -10.57 6.75
C GLY A 33 -9.73 -11.14 5.79
N GLN A 34 -9.71 -10.79 4.49
CA GLN A 34 -10.65 -11.37 3.50
C GLN A 34 -10.00 -12.38 2.55
N PHE A 35 -8.67 -12.53 2.59
CA PHE A 35 -7.97 -13.49 1.75
C PHE A 35 -7.28 -14.51 2.63
N TYR A 36 -7.58 -15.78 2.36
CA TYR A 36 -6.89 -16.89 2.97
C TYR A 36 -5.57 -17.02 2.21
N TYR A 37 -4.47 -16.59 2.84
CA TYR A 37 -3.13 -16.85 2.33
C TYR A 37 -2.53 -18.04 3.05
N PHE A 38 -1.71 -18.82 2.35
CA PHE A 38 -0.77 -19.73 2.97
C PHE A 38 0.65 -19.17 2.79
N PHE A 39 1.45 -19.36 3.83
CA PHE A 39 2.83 -18.88 3.91
C PHE A 39 3.75 -20.10 3.90
N MET A 40 4.82 -20.01 3.12
CA MET A 40 5.88 -20.99 3.03
C MET A 40 7.17 -20.41 3.59
N PHE A 41 7.84 -21.16 4.46
CA PHE A 41 9.14 -20.79 4.99
C PHE A 41 10.15 -21.91 4.74
N ASN A 42 11.41 -21.54 4.52
CA ASN A 42 12.51 -22.51 4.48
C ASN A 42 12.87 -23.01 5.90
N ALA A 43 13.89 -23.88 5.98
CA ALA A 43 14.32 -24.47 7.25
C ALA A 43 14.86 -23.43 8.24
N GLU A 44 15.36 -22.31 7.73
CA GLU A 44 15.88 -21.17 8.48
C GLU A 44 14.76 -20.23 8.97
N GLY A 45 13.52 -20.44 8.53
CA GLY A 45 12.36 -19.62 8.90
C GLY A 45 12.20 -18.35 8.06
N GLU A 46 12.89 -18.24 6.92
CA GLU A 46 12.77 -17.14 5.98
C GLU A 46 11.57 -17.36 5.03
N LEU A 47 10.88 -16.27 4.68
CA LEU A 47 9.68 -16.33 3.85
C LEU A 47 10.03 -16.62 2.39
N THR A 48 9.71 -17.81 1.91
CA THR A 48 9.97 -18.22 0.51
C THR A 48 8.76 -18.03 -0.39
N ASP A 49 7.54 -18.25 0.10
CA ASP A 49 6.35 -18.04 -0.73
C ASP A 49 5.14 -17.58 0.07
N VAL A 50 4.25 -16.86 -0.62
CA VAL A 50 2.90 -16.57 -0.16
C VAL A 50 1.99 -16.82 -1.33
N ALA A 51 0.98 -17.67 -1.15
CA ALA A 51 -0.02 -17.83 -2.19
C ALA A 51 -1.45 -17.67 -1.68
N ASP A 52 -2.23 -17.00 -2.52
CA ASP A 52 -3.65 -16.73 -2.34
C ASP A 52 -4.43 -18.05 -2.51
N MET A 53 -4.89 -18.62 -1.39
CA MET A 53 -5.68 -19.85 -1.39
C MET A 53 -7.01 -19.67 -2.12
N SER A 54 -7.66 -18.51 -1.99
CA SER A 54 -8.97 -18.29 -2.61
C SER A 54 -8.88 -18.41 -4.14
N ASN A 55 -7.98 -17.64 -4.75
CA ASN A 55 -7.80 -17.67 -6.20
C ASN A 55 -7.05 -18.91 -6.67
N GLY A 56 -6.06 -19.38 -5.92
CA GLY A 56 -5.25 -20.54 -6.26
C GLY A 56 -6.05 -21.84 -6.26
N LEU A 57 -6.91 -22.06 -5.25
CA LEU A 57 -7.76 -23.25 -5.18
C LEU A 57 -8.85 -23.19 -6.25
N THR A 58 -9.49 -22.02 -6.43
CA THR A 58 -10.55 -21.85 -7.45
C THR A 58 -10.03 -22.22 -8.85
N LYS A 59 -8.85 -21.72 -9.24
CA LYS A 59 -8.24 -22.02 -10.55
C LYS A 59 -7.98 -23.51 -10.75
N ARG A 60 -7.59 -24.24 -9.71
CA ARG A 60 -7.28 -25.67 -9.77
C ARG A 60 -8.53 -26.54 -9.79
N VAL A 61 -9.54 -26.17 -9.00
CA VAL A 61 -10.85 -26.82 -9.05
C VAL A 61 -11.49 -26.65 -10.43
N GLN A 62 -11.34 -25.46 -11.05
CA GLN A 62 -11.78 -25.24 -12.44
C GLN A 62 -11.05 -26.10 -13.47
N LYS A 63 -9.84 -26.60 -13.15
CA LYS A 63 -9.09 -27.57 -13.97
C LYS A 63 -9.48 -29.03 -13.67
N GLY A 64 -10.50 -29.27 -12.86
CA GLY A 64 -11.00 -30.61 -12.54
C GLY A 64 -10.38 -31.27 -11.31
N MET A 65 -9.51 -30.57 -10.56
CA MET A 65 -8.96 -31.10 -9.31
C MET A 65 -10.02 -31.10 -8.19
N THR A 66 -9.99 -32.10 -7.32
CA THR A 66 -10.72 -32.03 -6.04
C THR A 66 -10.08 -30.99 -5.13
N LEU A 67 -10.81 -30.48 -4.15
CA LEU A 67 -10.27 -29.47 -3.23
C LEU A 67 -9.00 -29.93 -2.48
N PRO A 68 -8.91 -31.19 -1.96
CA PRO A 68 -7.67 -31.67 -1.35
C PRO A 68 -6.48 -31.75 -2.32
N LEU A 69 -6.71 -32.25 -3.54
CA LEU A 69 -5.65 -32.32 -4.57
C LEU A 69 -5.20 -30.92 -5.01
N ALA A 70 -6.14 -29.99 -5.14
CA ALA A 70 -5.84 -28.60 -5.45
C ALA A 70 -4.98 -27.95 -4.36
N PHE A 71 -5.22 -28.27 -3.09
CA PHE A 71 -4.41 -27.77 -1.99
C PHE A 71 -3.00 -28.38 -1.98
N LEU A 72 -2.87 -29.70 -2.16
CA LEU A 72 -1.58 -30.38 -2.24
C LEU A 72 -0.73 -29.85 -3.39
N ASP A 73 -1.32 -29.70 -4.59
CA ASP A 73 -0.64 -29.12 -5.76
C ASP A 73 -0.16 -27.67 -5.50
N MET A 74 -0.93 -26.87 -4.75
CA MET A 74 -0.48 -25.54 -4.33
C MET A 74 0.74 -25.59 -3.42
N VAL A 75 0.74 -26.49 -2.44
CA VAL A 75 1.87 -26.61 -1.51
C VAL A 75 3.10 -27.15 -2.21
N GLU A 76 2.97 -28.17 -3.05
CA GLU A 76 4.06 -28.73 -3.85
C GLU A 76 4.68 -27.66 -4.75
N ALA A 77 3.87 -26.85 -5.44
CA ALA A 77 4.36 -25.75 -6.26
C ALA A 77 5.15 -24.71 -5.44
N SER A 78 4.70 -24.39 -4.23
CA SER A 78 5.40 -23.44 -3.35
C SER A 78 6.67 -24.01 -2.72
N LEU A 79 6.74 -25.33 -2.50
CA LEU A 79 7.95 -26.00 -2.00
C LEU A 79 9.11 -25.95 -3.00
N LEU A 80 8.83 -25.77 -4.30
CA LEU A 80 9.86 -25.64 -5.34
C LEU A 80 10.54 -24.27 -5.35
N ILE A 81 10.07 -23.33 -4.52
CA ILE A 81 10.57 -21.96 -4.47
C ILE A 81 11.59 -21.87 -3.34
N GLU A 82 12.87 -21.84 -3.71
CA GLU A 82 13.97 -21.82 -2.75
C GLU A 82 14.35 -20.40 -2.32
N THR A 83 14.37 -19.44 -3.25
CA THR A 83 14.81 -18.07 -2.96
C THR A 83 13.87 -17.40 -1.97
N SER A 84 14.39 -16.95 -0.83
CA SER A 84 13.60 -16.24 0.18
C SER A 84 13.50 -14.73 -0.09
N LEU A 85 12.62 -14.04 0.64
CA LEU A 85 12.63 -12.57 0.66
C LEU A 85 13.95 -12.04 1.21
N ASP A 86 14.45 -12.65 2.28
CA ASP A 86 15.70 -12.34 2.94
C ASP A 86 16.91 -12.49 2.00
N ASP A 87 16.92 -13.49 1.10
CA ASP A 87 17.93 -13.60 0.02
C ASP A 87 17.94 -12.39 -0.91
N CYS A 88 16.75 -11.95 -1.33
CA CYS A 88 16.62 -10.78 -2.20
C CYS A 88 16.98 -9.47 -1.49
N GLU A 89 16.70 -9.36 -0.19
CA GLU A 89 17.11 -8.24 0.65
C GLU A 89 18.65 -8.18 0.77
N ARG A 90 19.29 -9.31 1.09
CA ARG A 90 20.76 -9.42 1.14
C ARG A 90 21.40 -9.06 -0.20
N ALA A 91 20.90 -9.65 -1.29
CA ALA A 91 21.40 -9.37 -2.63
C ALA A 91 21.24 -7.88 -3.04
N TYR A 92 20.20 -7.19 -2.56
CA TYR A 92 20.05 -5.75 -2.78
C TYR A 92 21.13 -4.94 -2.07
N LEU A 93 21.42 -5.27 -0.80
CA LEU A 93 22.44 -4.60 0.01
C LEU A 93 23.86 -4.89 -0.52
N ASP A 94 24.17 -6.16 -0.81
CA ASP A 94 25.48 -6.58 -1.33
C ASP A 94 25.78 -5.95 -2.70
N ALA A 95 24.74 -5.74 -3.52
CA ALA A 95 24.84 -5.06 -4.80
C ALA A 95 24.67 -3.53 -4.71
N GLN A 96 24.79 -2.96 -3.50
CA GLN A 96 24.76 -1.51 -3.21
C GLN A 96 23.56 -0.77 -3.84
N GLY A 97 22.41 -1.43 -3.92
CA GLY A 97 21.17 -0.86 -4.45
C GLY A 97 21.07 -0.83 -5.98
N SER A 98 21.81 -1.69 -6.69
CA SER A 98 21.77 -1.77 -8.15
C SER A 98 20.35 -1.98 -8.71
N ALA A 99 20.10 -1.45 -9.92
CA ALA A 99 18.80 -1.57 -10.58
C ALA A 99 18.35 -3.03 -10.81
N LYS A 100 19.31 -3.94 -11.06
CA LYS A 100 19.04 -5.37 -11.23
C LYS A 100 18.58 -6.00 -9.91
N ALA A 101 19.28 -5.72 -8.81
CA ALA A 101 18.90 -6.24 -7.50
C ALA A 101 17.54 -5.68 -7.04
N TYR A 102 17.26 -4.41 -7.33
CA TYR A 102 15.94 -3.82 -7.11
C TYR A 102 14.84 -4.53 -7.91
N SER A 103 15.06 -4.85 -9.19
CA SER A 103 14.09 -5.59 -10.00
C SER A 103 13.79 -6.96 -9.41
N ASN A 104 14.83 -7.70 -9.00
CA ASN A 104 14.66 -9.02 -8.38
C ASN A 104 13.84 -8.92 -7.09
N LEU A 105 14.11 -7.91 -6.27
CA LEU A 105 13.33 -7.64 -5.05
C LEU A 105 11.87 -7.32 -5.37
N LEU A 106 11.60 -6.53 -6.41
CA LEU A 106 10.24 -6.23 -6.85
C LEU A 106 9.50 -7.46 -7.36
N ASP A 107 10.19 -8.34 -8.11
CA ASP A 107 9.60 -9.57 -8.62
C ASP A 107 9.32 -10.55 -7.49
N LYS A 108 10.23 -10.63 -6.50
CA LYS A 108 9.99 -11.40 -5.29
C LYS A 108 8.77 -10.88 -4.52
N LEU A 109 8.69 -9.56 -4.32
CA LEU A 109 7.52 -8.96 -3.69
C LEU A 109 6.23 -9.21 -4.48
N LYS A 110 6.25 -9.23 -5.83
CA LYS A 110 5.04 -9.58 -6.61
C LYS A 110 4.65 -11.04 -6.39
N GLN A 111 5.62 -11.95 -6.36
CA GLN A 111 5.40 -13.37 -6.09
C GLN A 111 4.75 -13.57 -4.72
N LEU A 112 5.23 -12.86 -3.69
CA LEU A 112 4.70 -12.92 -2.32
C LEU A 112 3.37 -12.17 -2.15
N GLU A 113 2.63 -11.94 -3.23
CA GLU A 113 1.42 -11.13 -3.24
C GLU A 113 1.61 -9.77 -2.56
N ARG A 114 2.80 -9.16 -2.65
CA ARG A 114 3.22 -7.90 -1.97
C ARG A 114 3.32 -7.97 -0.45
N ILE A 115 3.18 -9.13 0.17
CA ILE A 115 3.46 -9.29 1.59
C ILE A 115 4.96 -9.13 1.84
N GLY A 116 5.32 -8.39 2.89
CA GLY A 116 6.69 -7.96 3.18
C GLY A 116 7.09 -6.62 2.55
N SER A 117 6.19 -5.96 1.81
CA SER A 117 6.52 -4.68 1.17
C SER A 117 6.87 -3.56 2.18
N LEU A 118 6.23 -3.50 3.37
CA LEU A 118 6.58 -2.46 4.35
C LEU A 118 7.89 -2.80 5.05
N ARG A 119 8.15 -4.09 5.33
CA ARG A 119 9.47 -4.57 5.78
C ARG A 119 10.58 -4.12 4.82
N VAL A 120 10.44 -4.42 3.53
CA VAL A 120 11.42 -4.02 2.51
C VAL A 120 11.54 -2.49 2.41
N THR A 121 10.43 -1.76 2.50
CA THR A 121 10.45 -0.28 2.52
C THR A 121 11.31 0.24 3.66
N THR A 122 11.18 -0.32 4.86
CA THR A 122 11.99 0.04 6.03
C THR A 122 13.46 -0.27 5.79
N LEU A 123 13.77 -1.48 5.31
CA LEU A 123 15.15 -1.89 5.01
C LEU A 123 15.85 -0.95 4.03
N LEU A 124 15.19 -0.58 2.93
CA LEU A 124 15.75 0.35 1.96
C LEU A 124 15.96 1.74 2.57
N ARG A 125 15.04 2.22 3.41
CA ARG A 125 15.17 3.54 4.06
C ARG A 125 16.35 3.59 5.03
N GLU A 126 16.49 2.57 5.86
CA GLU A 126 17.53 2.49 6.89
C GLU A 126 18.93 2.35 6.29
N ASN A 127 19.05 1.71 5.13
CA ASN A 127 20.33 1.48 4.46
C ASN A 127 20.61 2.46 3.31
N ALA A 128 19.73 3.43 3.04
CA ALA A 128 19.84 4.31 1.88
C ALA A 128 21.18 5.03 1.78
N ASP A 129 21.72 5.52 2.90
CA ASP A 129 22.98 6.28 2.92
C ASP A 129 24.23 5.42 2.70
N GLN A 130 24.08 4.09 2.70
CA GLN A 130 25.14 3.12 2.41
C GLN A 130 25.11 2.62 0.96
N MET A 131 24.09 3.03 0.18
CA MET A 131 23.94 2.64 -1.22
C MET A 131 24.65 3.62 -2.15
N ASP A 132 24.92 3.19 -3.39
CA ASP A 132 25.59 4.03 -4.41
C ASP A 132 24.79 5.29 -4.76
N ASP A 133 23.46 5.19 -4.71
CA ASP A 133 22.52 6.29 -4.94
C ASP A 133 21.48 6.35 -3.80
N PRO A 134 21.75 7.14 -2.74
CA PRO A 134 20.86 7.25 -1.59
C PRO A 134 19.49 7.86 -1.93
N VAL A 135 19.42 8.75 -2.93
CA VAL A 135 18.16 9.39 -3.35
C VAL A 135 17.29 8.38 -4.08
N ARG A 136 17.88 7.63 -5.03
CA ARG A 136 17.19 6.57 -5.75
C ARG A 136 16.74 5.45 -4.83
N THR A 137 17.54 5.07 -3.83
CA THR A 137 17.14 4.06 -2.85
C THR A 137 15.92 4.50 -2.05
N ARG A 138 15.87 5.76 -1.61
CA ARG A 138 14.68 6.33 -0.95
C ARG A 138 13.46 6.35 -1.89
N PHE A 139 13.67 6.65 -3.18
CA PHE A 139 12.61 6.57 -4.19
C PHE A 139 12.09 5.15 -4.41
N HIS A 140 12.98 4.15 -4.46
CA HIS A 140 12.64 2.74 -4.53
C HIS A 140 11.79 2.30 -3.34
N ALA A 141 12.18 2.67 -2.12
CA ALA A 141 11.39 2.42 -0.91
C ALA A 141 9.99 3.03 -1.03
N LEU A 142 9.91 4.30 -1.45
CA LEU A 142 8.65 5.00 -1.64
C LEU A 142 7.76 4.33 -2.68
N SER A 143 8.34 3.85 -3.78
CA SER A 143 7.63 3.13 -4.86
C SER A 143 7.02 1.82 -4.37
N ILE A 144 7.76 1.07 -3.53
CA ILE A 144 7.26 -0.15 -2.89
C ILE A 144 6.09 0.18 -1.94
N GLU A 145 6.23 1.20 -1.10
CA GLU A 145 5.18 1.63 -0.17
C GLU A 145 3.90 2.06 -0.92
N ILE A 146 4.03 2.83 -1.99
CA ILE A 146 2.90 3.22 -2.87
C ILE A 146 2.17 1.99 -3.39
N ALA A 147 2.91 1.00 -3.89
CA ALA A 147 2.33 -0.23 -4.42
C ALA A 147 1.59 -1.04 -3.33
N ALA A 148 2.17 -1.12 -2.12
CA ALA A 148 1.58 -1.80 -0.97
C ALA A 148 0.28 -1.13 -0.52
N VAL A 149 0.28 0.20 -0.37
CA VAL A 149 -0.91 0.96 0.03
C VAL A 149 -2.00 0.93 -1.04
N ARG A 150 -1.62 0.96 -2.33
CA ARG A 150 -2.58 0.89 -3.44
C ARG A 150 -3.35 -0.43 -3.46
N ARG A 151 -2.70 -1.55 -3.13
CA ARG A 151 -3.28 -2.91 -3.31
C ARG A 151 -3.77 -3.56 -2.03
N GLN A 152 -3.13 -3.30 -0.89
CA GLN A 152 -3.29 -4.16 0.29
C GLN A 152 -3.61 -3.41 1.58
N VAL A 153 -3.09 -2.19 1.74
CA VAL A 153 -3.15 -1.50 3.03
C VAL A 153 -4.24 -0.43 3.05
N ILE A 154 -5.44 -0.81 3.52
CA ILE A 154 -6.49 0.15 3.93
C ILE A 154 -6.33 0.45 5.43
N ASN A 155 -5.13 0.88 5.82
CA ASN A 155 -4.84 1.34 7.18
C ASN A 155 -4.60 2.85 7.12
N LYS A 156 -5.45 3.63 7.81
CA LYS A 156 -5.36 5.10 7.80
C LYS A 156 -3.97 5.61 8.20
N ARG A 157 -3.33 4.99 9.18
CA ARG A 157 -1.98 5.36 9.63
C ARG A 157 -0.93 5.16 8.54
N ALA A 158 -1.02 4.05 7.80
CA ALA A 158 -0.10 3.79 6.69
C ALA A 158 -0.35 4.74 5.50
N ILE A 159 -1.61 5.04 5.19
CA ILE A 159 -1.97 6.02 4.16
C ILE A 159 -1.44 7.42 4.52
N ASP A 160 -1.59 7.84 5.78
CA ASP A 160 -1.09 9.13 6.26
C ASP A 160 0.44 9.19 6.26
N SER A 161 1.09 8.10 6.68
CA SER A 161 2.55 7.96 6.62
C SER A 161 3.05 8.10 5.19
N LEU A 162 2.41 7.40 4.24
CA LEU A 162 2.76 7.49 2.83
C LEU A 162 2.61 8.93 2.29
N ALA A 163 1.53 9.63 2.65
CA ALA A 163 1.34 11.02 2.26
C ALA A 163 2.50 11.89 2.73
N ALA A 164 2.88 11.78 4.02
CA ALA A 164 4.03 12.50 4.55
C ALA A 164 5.35 12.11 3.87
N SER A 165 5.58 10.82 3.60
CA SER A 165 6.78 10.35 2.92
C SER A 165 6.92 10.90 1.49
N ILE A 166 5.81 10.96 0.72
CA ILE A 166 5.83 11.59 -0.61
C ILE A 166 6.08 13.10 -0.49
N GLU A 167 5.39 13.76 0.44
CA GLU A 167 5.54 15.20 0.68
C GLU A 167 6.99 15.58 1.00
N THR A 168 7.65 14.84 1.89
CA THR A 168 9.05 15.04 2.28
C THR A 168 10.01 14.75 1.14
N PHE A 169 9.84 13.61 0.46
CA PHE A 169 10.74 13.23 -0.63
C PHE A 169 10.74 14.28 -1.75
N LEU A 170 9.56 14.75 -2.15
CA LEU A 170 9.40 15.77 -3.18
C LEU A 170 9.90 17.15 -2.74
N ALA A 171 9.77 17.51 -1.45
CA ALA A 171 10.34 18.74 -0.91
C ALA A 171 11.88 18.75 -0.99
N GLN A 172 12.51 17.60 -0.78
CA GLN A 172 13.97 17.44 -0.81
C GLN A 172 14.50 17.27 -2.25
N ASN A 173 13.69 16.69 -3.14
CA ASN A 173 14.07 16.33 -4.50
C ASN A 173 13.03 16.83 -5.52
N PRO A 174 12.78 18.16 -5.61
CA PRO A 174 11.72 18.70 -6.46
C PRO A 174 11.95 18.53 -7.96
N ASP A 175 13.19 18.29 -8.36
CA ASP A 175 13.69 18.05 -9.71
C ASP A 175 13.88 16.55 -10.04
N HIS A 176 13.44 15.64 -9.16
CA HIS A 176 13.54 14.20 -9.42
C HIS A 176 12.82 13.82 -10.73
N PRO A 177 13.41 12.97 -11.59
CA PRO A 177 12.79 12.58 -12.88
C PRO A 177 11.34 12.09 -12.75
N ASP A 178 11.07 11.30 -11.70
CA ASP A 178 9.75 10.72 -11.42
C ASP A 178 8.85 11.57 -10.52
N ALA A 179 9.19 12.84 -10.26
CA ALA A 179 8.38 13.72 -9.40
C ALA A 179 6.92 13.83 -9.91
N ASN A 180 6.73 13.81 -11.23
CA ASN A 180 5.41 13.78 -11.84
C ASN A 180 4.64 12.50 -11.52
N GLU A 181 5.27 11.34 -11.47
CA GLU A 181 4.59 10.09 -11.12
C GLU A 181 4.21 10.08 -9.64
N LEU A 182 5.10 10.57 -8.78
CA LEU A 182 4.85 10.72 -7.35
C LEU A 182 3.68 11.67 -7.06
N LEU A 183 3.55 12.78 -7.80
CA LEU A 183 2.38 13.67 -7.68
C LEU A 183 1.06 12.95 -8.02
N ASN A 184 1.06 12.08 -9.03
CA ASN A 184 -0.12 11.27 -9.36
C ASN A 184 -0.43 10.27 -8.23
N ALA A 185 0.59 9.54 -7.77
CA ALA A 185 0.44 8.59 -6.68
C ALA A 185 -0.04 9.27 -5.38
N TYR A 186 0.46 10.48 -5.10
CA TYR A 186 0.03 11.28 -3.95
C TYR A 186 -1.48 11.55 -3.98
N LEU A 187 -2.01 12.05 -5.10
CA LEU A 187 -3.44 12.35 -5.24
C LEU A 187 -4.31 11.08 -5.26
N GLU A 188 -3.89 10.05 -6.01
CA GLU A 188 -4.70 8.86 -6.26
C GLU A 188 -4.68 7.83 -5.12
N VAL A 189 -3.55 7.73 -4.43
CA VAL A 189 -3.30 6.69 -3.40
C VAL A 189 -3.25 7.34 -2.03
N ALA A 190 -2.31 8.25 -1.80
CA ALA A 190 -2.04 8.79 -0.47
C ALA A 190 -3.16 9.73 0.04
N LEU A 191 -3.79 10.49 -0.86
CA LEU A 191 -4.91 11.38 -0.54
C LEU A 191 -6.29 10.80 -0.84
N LYS A 192 -6.36 9.53 -1.26
CA LYS A 192 -7.62 8.85 -1.61
C LYS A 192 -8.68 8.93 -0.51
N TYR A 193 -8.23 8.90 0.74
CA TYR A 193 -9.06 8.90 1.94
C TYR A 193 -8.78 10.12 2.84
N SER A 194 -8.29 11.22 2.27
CA SER A 194 -8.07 12.47 2.99
C SER A 194 -9.32 13.35 2.97
N PHE A 195 -9.51 14.12 4.05
CA PHE A 195 -10.49 15.19 4.10
C PHE A 195 -9.88 16.48 3.54
N ASP A 196 -10.63 17.21 2.70
CA ASP A 196 -10.22 18.48 2.09
C ASP A 196 -8.88 18.40 1.33
N ILE A 197 -8.88 17.68 0.20
CA ILE A 197 -7.65 17.50 -0.59
C ILE A 197 -7.13 18.82 -1.15
N ALA A 198 -8.03 19.77 -1.44
CA ALA A 198 -7.67 21.10 -1.92
C ALA A 198 -6.89 21.87 -0.86
N GLY A 199 -7.45 22.00 0.34
CA GLY A 199 -6.78 22.68 1.46
C GLY A 199 -5.42 22.06 1.76
N ARG A 200 -5.31 20.73 1.75
CA ARG A 200 -4.03 20.04 1.96
C ARG A 200 -3.01 20.32 0.85
N CYS A 201 -3.41 20.20 -0.43
CA CYS A 201 -2.48 20.42 -1.55
C CYS A 201 -2.00 21.87 -1.60
N HIS A 202 -2.87 22.86 -1.33
CA HIS A 202 -2.47 24.26 -1.23
C HIS A 202 -1.49 24.50 -0.08
N ALA A 203 -1.74 23.94 1.10
CA ALA A 203 -0.84 24.08 2.24
C ALA A 203 0.53 23.45 1.98
N VAL A 204 0.58 22.27 1.36
CA VAL A 204 1.84 21.60 0.97
C VAL A 204 2.58 22.42 -0.09
N ALA A 205 1.89 22.86 -1.14
CA ALA A 205 2.47 23.69 -2.19
C ALA A 205 3.05 24.99 -1.62
N GLN A 206 2.36 25.63 -0.68
CA GLN A 206 2.86 26.81 0.02
C GLN A 206 4.15 26.50 0.79
N LYS A 207 4.17 25.42 1.59
CA LYS A 207 5.38 25.01 2.32
C LYS A 207 6.58 24.78 1.43
N TRP A 208 6.39 24.13 0.28
CA TRP A 208 7.47 23.89 -0.69
C TRP A 208 8.00 25.18 -1.31
N ARG A 209 7.15 26.20 -1.52
CA ARG A 209 7.57 27.52 -2.02
C ARG A 209 8.32 28.33 -0.95
N GLU A 210 7.92 28.21 0.31
CA GLU A 210 8.51 28.96 1.43
C GLU A 210 9.85 28.37 1.88
N ASN A 211 10.01 27.04 1.82
CA ASN A 211 11.20 26.35 2.32
C ASN A 211 11.80 25.41 1.25
N PRO A 212 12.36 25.95 0.15
CA PRO A 212 13.01 25.14 -0.88
C PRO A 212 14.32 24.54 -0.36
N SER A 213 14.56 23.26 -0.69
CA SER A 213 15.78 22.56 -0.27
C SER A 213 16.96 22.88 -1.19
N GLY A 214 18.11 23.25 -0.62
CA GLY A 214 19.42 23.20 -1.30
C GLY A 214 19.54 23.99 -2.61
N GLY A 215 18.98 25.21 -2.68
CA GLY A 215 19.09 26.06 -3.88
C GLY A 215 18.21 25.63 -5.06
N LYS A 216 17.13 24.88 -4.79
CA LYS A 216 16.18 24.38 -5.80
C LYS A 216 14.88 25.21 -5.85
N GLU A 217 14.96 26.53 -5.68
CA GLU A 217 13.81 27.43 -5.59
C GLU A 217 12.90 27.33 -6.83
N ALA A 218 13.50 27.35 -8.03
CA ALA A 218 12.76 27.27 -9.28
C ALA A 218 12.01 25.94 -9.42
N SER A 219 12.70 24.82 -9.20
CA SER A 219 12.11 23.48 -9.26
C SER A 219 11.02 23.28 -8.20
N ALA A 220 11.22 23.79 -6.98
CA ALA A 220 10.23 23.71 -5.91
C ALA A 220 8.95 24.50 -6.25
N ARG A 221 9.08 25.70 -6.85
CA ARG A 221 7.94 26.50 -7.33
C ARG A 221 7.19 25.77 -8.44
N GLU A 222 7.90 25.24 -9.43
CA GLU A 222 7.29 24.50 -10.53
C GLU A 222 6.53 23.26 -10.03
N LEU A 223 7.12 22.51 -9.11
CA LEU A 223 6.50 21.35 -8.48
C LEU A 223 5.23 21.75 -7.70
N ALA A 224 5.28 22.84 -6.93
CA ALA A 224 4.14 23.36 -6.19
C ALA A 224 2.99 23.78 -7.12
N ASP A 225 3.29 24.44 -8.24
CA ASP A 225 2.30 24.83 -9.24
C ASP A 225 1.66 23.60 -9.91
N LYS A 226 2.47 22.58 -10.23
CA LYS A 226 1.99 21.29 -10.74
C LYS A 226 1.07 20.60 -9.75
N LEU A 227 1.39 20.59 -8.45
CA LEU A 227 0.55 20.00 -7.41
C LEU A 227 -0.82 20.69 -7.36
N VAL A 228 -0.85 22.02 -7.32
CA VAL A 228 -2.11 22.80 -7.28
C VAL A 228 -2.96 22.51 -8.52
N LYS A 229 -2.36 22.61 -9.72
CA LYS A 229 -3.08 22.35 -10.98
C LYS A 229 -3.69 20.95 -11.03
N ARG A 230 -2.97 19.92 -10.60
CA ARG A 230 -3.49 18.54 -10.58
C ARG A 230 -4.53 18.34 -9.50
N CYS A 231 -4.40 19.00 -8.36
CA CYS A 231 -5.41 19.00 -7.32
C CYS A 231 -6.73 19.59 -7.85
N ASP A 232 -6.69 20.71 -8.56
CA ASP A 232 -7.89 21.33 -9.14
C ASP A 232 -8.59 20.40 -10.14
N GLN A 233 -7.80 19.71 -10.98
CA GLN A 233 -8.32 18.69 -11.90
C GLN A 233 -8.99 17.53 -11.14
N GLN A 234 -8.37 17.07 -10.05
CA GLN A 234 -8.93 16.01 -9.22
C GLN A 234 -10.21 16.45 -8.51
N VAL A 235 -10.25 17.67 -7.97
CA VAL A 235 -11.46 18.26 -7.35
C VAL A 235 -12.59 18.38 -8.38
N ALA A 236 -12.28 18.82 -9.61
CA ALA A 236 -13.26 18.85 -10.70
C ALA A 236 -13.79 17.45 -11.04
N SER A 237 -12.91 16.43 -11.09
CA SER A 237 -13.29 15.04 -11.30
C SER A 237 -14.19 14.48 -10.18
N VAL A 238 -13.88 14.80 -8.92
CA VAL A 238 -14.71 14.42 -7.75
C VAL A 238 -16.09 15.07 -7.85
N ARG A 239 -16.17 16.37 -8.17
CA ARG A 239 -17.44 17.08 -8.41
C ARG A 239 -18.23 16.44 -9.55
N GLY A 240 -17.57 16.08 -10.64
CA GLY A 240 -18.19 15.36 -11.76
C GLY A 240 -18.72 13.99 -11.37
N SER A 241 -18.01 13.27 -10.50
CA SER A 241 -18.43 11.97 -9.97
C SER A 241 -19.67 12.10 -9.09
N ILE A 242 -19.73 13.13 -8.24
CA ILE A 242 -20.90 13.42 -7.39
C ILE A 242 -22.15 13.66 -8.23
N LYS A 243 -22.05 14.44 -9.33
CA LYS A 243 -23.18 14.69 -10.24
C LYS A 243 -23.74 13.43 -10.90
N LYS A 244 -22.94 12.35 -10.98
CA LYS A 244 -23.31 11.07 -11.60
C LYS A 244 -23.80 10.03 -10.60
N LEU A 245 -23.85 10.35 -9.30
CA LEU A 245 -24.31 9.42 -8.28
C LEU A 245 -25.79 9.10 -8.46
N LYS A 246 -26.11 7.80 -8.59
CA LYS A 246 -27.49 7.30 -8.65
C LYS A 246 -28.11 7.09 -7.26
N SER A 247 -27.27 7.01 -6.21
CA SER A 247 -27.69 6.80 -4.83
C SER A 247 -26.69 7.42 -3.85
N GLU A 248 -27.22 8.13 -2.84
CA GLU A 248 -26.44 8.73 -1.76
C GLU A 248 -25.99 7.71 -0.70
N THR A 249 -26.56 6.50 -0.69
CA THR A 249 -26.24 5.46 0.30
C THR A 249 -25.08 4.56 -0.12
N SER A 250 -24.53 4.75 -1.33
CA SER A 250 -23.41 3.95 -1.79
C SER A 250 -22.17 4.16 -0.92
N TYR A 251 -21.44 3.09 -0.68
CA TYR A 251 -20.29 3.08 0.23
C TYR A 251 -19.21 4.11 -0.10
N GLY A 252 -19.08 4.50 -1.37
CA GLY A 252 -18.11 5.49 -1.85
C GLY A 252 -18.55 6.95 -1.71
N VAL A 253 -19.84 7.24 -1.45
CA VAL A 253 -20.35 8.63 -1.43
C VAL A 253 -19.70 9.48 -0.32
N PRO A 254 -19.61 9.02 0.95
CA PRO A 254 -19.02 9.84 2.01
C PRO A 254 -17.58 10.26 1.70
N ARG A 255 -16.83 9.40 0.99
CA ARG A 255 -15.46 9.69 0.56
C ARG A 255 -15.40 10.88 -0.39
N LEU A 256 -16.31 10.97 -1.36
CA LEU A 256 -16.29 12.04 -2.36
C LEU A 256 -16.51 13.41 -1.71
N TYR A 257 -17.48 13.51 -0.79
CA TYR A 257 -17.73 14.75 -0.06
C TYR A 257 -16.61 15.08 0.94
N ALA A 258 -16.05 14.07 1.60
CA ALA A 258 -14.88 14.25 2.47
C ALA A 258 -13.70 14.81 1.68
N GLN A 259 -13.42 14.28 0.48
CA GLN A 259 -12.35 14.78 -0.39
C GLN A 259 -12.54 16.25 -0.77
N LEU A 260 -13.78 16.71 -0.97
CA LEU A 260 -14.09 18.12 -1.22
C LEU A 260 -14.02 19.01 0.04
N GLY A 261 -13.87 18.42 1.22
CA GLY A 261 -13.91 19.14 2.48
C GLY A 261 -15.30 19.69 2.83
N ASP A 262 -16.37 19.10 2.29
CA ASP A 262 -17.75 19.45 2.61
C ASP A 262 -18.12 18.83 3.96
N ALA A 263 -17.87 19.58 5.03
CA ALA A 263 -18.02 19.11 6.39
C ALA A 263 -19.46 18.68 6.71
N LYS A 264 -20.46 19.50 6.36
CA LYS A 264 -21.87 19.23 6.66
C LYS A 264 -22.35 17.96 5.98
N LYS A 265 -22.14 17.84 4.66
CA LYS A 265 -22.59 16.66 3.92
C LYS A 265 -21.80 15.41 4.30
N THR A 266 -20.51 15.55 4.63
CA THR A 266 -19.72 14.43 5.14
C THR A 266 -20.31 13.88 6.44
N LEU A 267 -20.62 14.72 7.43
CA LEU A 267 -21.20 14.29 8.70
C LEU A 267 -22.56 13.61 8.51
N ASP A 268 -23.47 14.24 7.74
CA ASP A 268 -24.79 13.70 7.41
C ASP A 268 -24.70 12.28 6.79
N LEU A 269 -23.79 12.10 5.84
CA LEU A 269 -23.58 10.81 5.19
C LEU A 269 -22.94 9.76 6.11
N LEU A 270 -22.06 10.18 7.04
CA LEU A 270 -21.44 9.28 8.01
C LEU A 270 -22.43 8.74 9.03
N GLU A 271 -23.48 9.50 9.35
CA GLU A 271 -24.59 9.04 10.21
C GLU A 271 -25.51 8.07 9.47
N LYS A 272 -25.84 8.38 8.21
CA LYS A 272 -26.78 7.59 7.39
C LYS A 272 -26.21 6.28 6.86
N THR A 273 -24.89 6.10 6.85
CA THR A 273 -24.25 4.94 6.22
C THR A 273 -23.44 4.11 7.22
N LYS A 274 -23.50 2.78 7.11
CA LYS A 274 -22.66 1.88 7.92
C LYS A 274 -21.25 1.75 7.33
N ALA A 275 -20.27 1.55 8.22
CA ALA A 275 -18.86 1.37 7.85
C ALA A 275 -18.44 -0.10 8.01
N PHE A 276 -17.78 -0.67 7.00
CA PHE A 276 -16.98 -1.88 7.20
C PHE A 276 -15.83 -1.61 8.18
N GLY A 277 -15.37 -2.64 8.89
CA GLY A 277 -14.36 -2.53 9.96
C GLY A 277 -13.13 -1.71 9.55
N VAL A 278 -12.59 -1.99 8.36
CA VAL A 278 -11.39 -1.32 7.82
C VAL A 278 -11.56 0.17 7.56
N MET A 279 -12.79 0.66 7.33
CA MET A 279 -13.06 2.09 7.11
C MET A 279 -13.37 2.86 8.37
N ARG A 280 -13.60 2.19 9.51
CA ARG A 280 -13.95 2.88 10.76
C ARG A 280 -12.89 3.93 11.15
N PRO A 281 -11.56 3.65 11.08
CA PRO A 281 -10.55 4.67 11.38
C PRO A 281 -10.56 5.83 10.38
N ILE A 282 -10.77 5.54 9.09
CA ILE A 282 -10.84 6.57 8.03
C ILE A 282 -12.03 7.50 8.28
N ARG A 283 -13.21 6.94 8.55
CA ARG A 283 -14.43 7.72 8.82
C ARG A 283 -14.35 8.52 10.11
N ARG A 284 -13.69 7.99 11.14
CA ARG A 284 -13.43 8.74 12.37
C ARG A 284 -12.59 9.98 12.07
N ALA A 285 -11.49 9.82 11.32
CA ALA A 285 -10.65 10.94 10.93
C ALA A 285 -11.42 11.98 10.08
N TRP A 286 -12.32 11.55 9.19
CA TRP A 286 -13.18 12.48 8.45
C TRP A 286 -14.14 13.24 9.36
N ARG A 287 -14.77 12.55 10.32
CA ARG A 287 -15.67 13.17 11.29
C ARG A 287 -14.94 14.25 12.10
N GLU A 288 -13.81 13.90 12.69
CA GLU A 288 -12.98 14.83 13.48
C GLU A 288 -12.60 16.08 12.66
N LYS A 289 -12.18 15.90 11.40
CA LYS A 289 -11.81 17.02 10.52
C LYS A 289 -13.01 17.84 10.06
N ALA A 290 -14.15 17.21 9.83
CA ALA A 290 -15.38 17.90 9.46
C ALA A 290 -15.94 18.72 10.63
N GLU A 291 -15.98 18.15 11.85
CA GLU A 291 -16.39 18.84 13.07
C GLU A 291 -15.50 20.06 13.34
N ALA A 292 -14.18 19.88 13.27
CA ALA A 292 -13.22 20.99 13.44
C ALA A 292 -13.36 22.10 12.40
N LYS A 293 -13.90 21.82 11.20
CA LYS A 293 -14.13 22.83 10.16
C LYS A 293 -15.44 23.61 10.35
N LEU A 294 -16.34 23.13 11.21
CA LEU A 294 -17.64 23.77 11.51
C LEU A 294 -17.63 24.55 12.82
N GLN A 295 -16.57 24.44 13.61
CA GLN A 295 -16.28 25.25 14.79
C GLN A 295 -15.60 26.56 14.38
#